data_AF-X1M0G1-F1
#
_entry.id   AF-X1M0G1-F1
#
_cell.length_a   1.000
_cell.length_b   1.000
_cell.length_c   1.000
_cell.angle_alpha   90.00
_cell.angle_beta   90.00
_cell.angle_gamma   90.00
#
_symmetry.space_group_name_H-M   'P 1'
#
loop_
_entity.id
_entity.type
_entity.pdbx_description
1 polymer ?
#
loop_
_entity_poly.entity_id
_entity_poly.type
_entity_poly.pdbx_seq_one_letter_code
_entity_poly.pdbx_strand_id
1 'polypeptide(L)'
;MNTPTVEKGISEIVGALSDPIIVFPGGWGDSLPEWIKPAITLERLAMNMRALKGAEMTGTDAEACAYLYTASLTQPMDHDWTKI
;
A
#
# COMPACT_ATOMS: atom_id res chain seq x y z
N MET A 1 32.61 -2.48 5.82
CA MET A 1 31.44 -2.32 6.71
C MET A 1 30.40 -1.56 5.92
N ASN A 2 29.21 -2.13 5.73
CA ASN A 2 28.08 -1.35 5.22
C ASN A 2 27.69 -0.33 6.30
N THR A 3 27.42 0.90 5.92
CA THR A 3 26.94 1.92 6.86
C THR A 3 25.46 1.67 7.17
N PRO A 4 24.99 1.89 8.42
CA PRO A 4 23.59 1.66 8.80
C PRO A 4 22.56 2.34 7.89
N THR A 5 22.92 3.47 7.29
CA THR A 5 22.11 4.22 6.34
C THR A 5 21.88 3.47 5.02
N VAL A 6 22.91 2.76 4.53
CA VAL A 6 22.80 1.97 3.29
C VAL A 6 21.90 0.76 3.51
N GLU A 7 22.04 0.07 4.65
CA GLU A 7 21.18 -1.08 4.99
C GLU A 7 19.71 -0.67 5.13
N LYS A 8 19.44 0.47 5.76
CA LYS A 8 18.08 1.03 5.85
C LYS A 8 17.49 1.32 4.46
N GLY A 9 18.25 1.99 3.59
CA GLY A 9 17.77 2.30 2.23
C GLY A 9 17.47 1.04 1.41
N ILE A 10 18.31 0.00 1.53
CA ILE A 10 18.05 -1.31 0.91
C ILE A 10 16.77 -1.92 1.48
N SER A 11 16.60 -1.91 2.80
CA SER A 11 15.41 -2.44 3.46
C SER A 11 14.13 -1.75 2.99
N GLU A 12 14.13 -0.43 2.85
CA GLU A 12 12.97 0.35 2.38
C GLU A 12 12.62 0.03 0.92
N ILE A 13 13.63 -0.16 0.06
CA ILE A 13 13.41 -0.56 -1.34
C ILE A 13 12.87 -1.98 -1.41
N VAL A 14 13.47 -2.92 -0.67
CA VAL A 14 13.00 -4.31 -0.63
C VAL A 14 11.57 -4.38 -0.10
N GLY A 15 11.25 -3.61 0.94
CA GLY A 15 9.91 -3.54 1.50
C GLY A 15 8.89 -3.02 0.49
N ALA A 16 9.22 -1.97 -0.27
CA ALA A 16 8.35 -1.48 -1.35
C ALA A 16 8.00 -2.55 -2.41
N LEU A 17 8.94 -3.45 -2.69
CA LEU A 17 8.82 -4.48 -3.73
C LEU A 17 8.22 -5.80 -3.23
N SER A 18 8.46 -6.15 -1.96
CA SER A 18 8.27 -7.53 -1.46
C SER A 18 7.40 -7.63 -0.22
N ASP A 19 7.17 -6.52 0.51
CA ASP A 19 6.30 -6.58 1.68
C ASP A 19 4.87 -6.94 1.26
N PRO A 20 4.17 -7.76 2.05
CA PRO A 20 2.82 -8.19 1.72
C PRO A 20 1.90 -6.98 1.55
N ILE A 21 0.96 -7.11 0.61
CA ILE A 21 -0.14 -6.17 0.46
C ILE A 21 -1.17 -6.53 1.52
N ILE A 22 -1.47 -5.59 2.41
CA ILE A 22 -2.45 -5.78 3.47
C ILE A 22 -3.83 -5.40 2.95
N VAL A 23 -4.77 -6.34 3.06
CA VAL A 23 -6.19 -6.17 2.68
C VAL A 23 -7.09 -6.60 3.84
N PHE A 24 -8.36 -6.21 3.79
CA PHE A 24 -9.34 -6.69 4.77
C PHE A 24 -9.45 -8.22 4.78
N PRO A 25 -9.46 -8.87 5.96
CA PRO A 25 -9.60 -10.32 6.07
C PRO A 25 -11.04 -10.75 5.72
N GLY A 26 -11.24 -11.21 4.48
CA GLY A 26 -12.54 -11.70 4.00
C GLY A 26 -12.48 -12.63 2.78
N GLY A 27 -11.28 -13.05 2.37
CA GLY A 27 -11.09 -13.93 1.21
C GLY A 27 -11.10 -13.23 -0.16
N TRP A 28 -11.21 -11.90 -0.19
CA TRP A 28 -11.28 -11.12 -1.43
C TRP A 28 -9.93 -10.65 -1.99
N GLY A 29 -8.81 -11.02 -1.36
CA GLY A 29 -7.47 -10.57 -1.78
C GLY A 29 -7.12 -10.93 -3.23
N ASP A 30 -7.58 -12.09 -3.71
CA ASP A 30 -7.37 -12.55 -5.10
C ASP A 30 -8.28 -11.85 -6.11
N SER A 31 -9.30 -11.11 -5.65
CA SER A 31 -10.21 -10.33 -6.50
C SER A 31 -9.76 -8.88 -6.75
N LEU A 32 -8.58 -8.52 -6.24
CA LEU A 32 -7.99 -7.21 -6.48
C LEU A 32 -7.74 -7.00 -7.99
N PRO A 33 -8.09 -5.84 -8.56
CA PRO A 33 -7.79 -5.53 -9.96
C PRO A 33 -6.29 -5.65 -10.27
N GLU A 34 -5.92 -6.17 -11.44
CA GLU A 34 -4.51 -6.44 -11.77
C GLU A 34 -3.61 -5.19 -11.69
N TRP A 35 -4.17 -4.01 -11.96
CA TRP A 35 -3.45 -2.74 -11.93
C TRP A 35 -3.12 -2.23 -10.51
N ILE A 36 -3.81 -2.69 -9.47
CA ILE A 36 -3.62 -2.13 -8.11
C ILE A 36 -2.27 -2.55 -7.51
N LYS A 37 -1.80 -3.77 -7.82
CA LYS A 37 -0.52 -4.29 -7.32
C LYS A 37 0.67 -3.44 -7.80
N PRO A 38 0.84 -3.17 -9.11
CA PRO A 38 1.91 -2.27 -9.56
C PRO A 38 1.71 -0.82 -9.10
N ALA A 39 0.47 -0.35 -8.90
CA ALA A 39 0.21 0.97 -8.34
C ALA A 39 0.73 1.09 -6.89
N ILE A 40 0.44 0.10 -6.04
CA ILE A 40 0.97 0.03 -4.66
C ILE A 40 2.49 0.05 -4.66
N THR A 41 3.14 -0.75 -5.50
CA THR A 41 4.60 -0.76 -5.59
C THR A 41 5.15 0.61 -5.97
N LEU A 42 4.55 1.28 -6.95
CA LEU A 42 4.98 2.61 -7.39
C LEU A 42 4.80 3.67 -6.29
N GLU A 43 3.66 3.64 -5.60
CA GLU A 43 3.38 4.59 -4.52
C GLU A 43 4.27 4.36 -3.29
N ARG A 44 4.59 3.10 -2.93
CA ARG A 44 5.56 2.80 -1.86
C ARG A 44 6.94 3.36 -2.20
N LEU A 45 7.39 3.21 -3.45
CA LEU A 45 8.65 3.81 -3.91
C LEU A 45 8.61 5.34 -3.89
N ALA A 46 7.48 5.95 -4.28
CA ALA A 46 7.30 7.40 -4.19
C ALA A 46 7.31 7.89 -2.73
N MET A 47 6.74 7.11 -1.80
CA MET A 47 6.79 7.40 -0.37
C MET A 47 8.20 7.32 0.19
N ASN A 48 8.99 6.31 -0.18
CA ASN A 48 10.42 6.26 0.18
C ASN A 48 11.16 7.53 -0.31
N MET A 49 10.90 7.99 -1.54
CA MET A 49 11.48 9.23 -2.07
C MET A 49 11.05 10.49 -1.32
N ARG A 50 9.80 10.53 -0.82
CA ARG A 50 9.31 11.62 0.03
C ARG A 50 9.95 11.57 1.42
N ALA A 51 10.11 10.39 2.00
CA ALA A 51 10.76 10.20 3.29
C ALA A 51 12.24 10.62 3.27
N LEU A 52 12.96 10.35 2.17
CA LEU A 52 14.31 10.87 1.97
C LEU A 52 14.39 12.41 1.97
N LYS A 53 13.29 13.10 1.67
CA LYS A 53 13.16 14.56 1.71
C LYS A 53 12.61 15.08 3.05
N GLY A 54 12.47 14.21 4.06
CA GLY A 54 12.00 14.57 5.40
C GLY A 54 10.47 14.54 5.57
N ALA A 55 9.71 14.01 4.61
CA ALA A 55 8.28 13.79 4.81
C ALA A 55 8.03 12.61 5.77
N GLU A 56 6.89 12.65 6.46
CA GLU A 56 6.44 11.54 7.31
C GLU A 56 6.04 10.32 6.45
N MET A 57 6.48 9.14 6.86
CA MET A 57 6.07 7.88 6.23
C MET A 57 4.63 7.56 6.62
N THR A 58 3.79 7.39 5.61
CA THR A 58 2.37 7.05 5.72
C THR A 58 2.03 5.90 4.79
N GLY A 59 0.85 5.29 4.97
CA GLY A 59 0.29 4.37 4.00
C GLY A 59 -0.07 5.10 2.69
N THR A 60 -0.12 4.35 1.60
CA THR A 60 -0.39 4.90 0.27
C THR A 60 -1.88 4.88 -0.09
N ASP A 61 -2.29 5.71 -1.05
CA ASP A 61 -3.69 5.78 -1.48
C ASP A 61 -4.08 4.47 -2.18
N ALA A 62 -3.17 3.85 -2.94
CA ALA A 62 -3.39 2.54 -3.54
C ALA A 62 -3.57 1.43 -2.49
N GLU A 63 -2.83 1.48 -1.37
CA GLU A 63 -3.04 0.54 -0.26
C GLU A 63 -4.38 0.76 0.44
N ALA A 64 -4.74 2.02 0.68
CA ALA A 64 -6.05 2.37 1.24
C ALA A 64 -7.19 1.91 0.31
N CYS A 65 -7.05 2.11 -0.99
CA CYS A 65 -8.00 1.66 -2.00
C CYS A 65 -8.13 0.13 -2.01
N ALA A 66 -7.02 -0.60 -2.02
CA ALA A 66 -7.02 -2.06 -1.97
C ALA A 66 -7.69 -2.60 -0.71
N TYR A 67 -7.43 -1.98 0.44
CA TYR A 67 -8.04 -2.36 1.70
C TYR A 67 -9.54 -2.07 1.72
N LEU A 68 -9.95 -0.86 1.30
CA LEU A 68 -11.37 -0.46 1.26
C LEU A 68 -12.16 -1.28 0.25
N TYR A 69 -11.55 -1.66 -0.88
CA TYR A 69 -12.18 -2.54 -1.87
C TYR A 69 -12.58 -3.87 -1.25
N THR A 70 -11.64 -4.59 -0.61
CA THR A 70 -11.94 -5.89 -0.02
C THR A 70 -12.81 -5.79 1.24
N ALA A 71 -12.68 -4.70 2.01
CA ALA A 71 -13.56 -4.41 3.13
C ALA A 71 -15.01 -4.25 2.64
N SER A 72 -15.23 -3.48 1.57
CA SER A 72 -16.56 -3.18 1.03
C SER A 72 -17.24 -4.41 0.43
N LEU A 73 -16.47 -5.36 -0.10
CA LEU A 73 -16.99 -6.65 -0.56
C LEU A 73 -17.42 -7.58 0.59
N THR A 74 -16.80 -7.41 1.77
CA THR A 74 -17.14 -8.20 2.96
C THR A 74 -18.28 -7.55 3.76
N GLN A 75 -18.22 -6.24 3.90
CA GLN A 75 -19.19 -5.41 4.58
C GLN A 75 -19.51 -4.20 3.69
N PRO A 76 -20.62 -4.24 2.95
CA PRO A 76 -21.02 -3.14 2.07
C PRO A 76 -21.03 -1.80 2.80
N MET A 77 -20.45 -0.79 2.16
CA MET A 77 -20.48 0.57 2.69
C MET A 77 -21.92 1.10 2.71
N ASP A 78 -22.22 1.96 3.69
CA ASP A 78 -23.55 2.53 3.83
C ASP A 78 -23.90 3.45 2.64
N HIS A 79 -25.20 3.76 2.50
CA HIS A 79 -25.76 4.58 1.43
C HIS A 79 -25.12 5.97 1.32
N ASP A 80 -24.64 6.54 2.43
CA ASP A 80 -23.92 7.82 2.46
C ASP A 80 -22.61 7.79 1.67
N TRP A 81 -22.01 6.61 1.48
CA TRP A 81 -20.74 6.43 0.79
C TRP A 81 -20.88 5.86 -0.63
N THR A 82 -22.08 5.40 -0.99
CA THR A 82 -22.33 4.71 -2.28
C THR A 82 -23.22 5.52 -3.22
N LYS A 83 -23.89 6.58 -2.75
CA LYS A 83 -24.65 7.53 -3.58
C LYS A 83 -23.75 8.64 -4.12
N ILE A 84 -22.90 8.29 -5.08
CA ILE A 84 -21.97 9.19 -5.78
C ILE A 84 -22.59 9.75 -7.06
#